data_AF-A0A830BY03-F1
#
_entry.id   AF-A0A830BY03-F1
#
_cell.length_a   1.000
_cell.length_b   1.000
_cell.length_c   1.000
_cell.angle_alpha   90.00
_cell.angle_beta   90.00
_cell.angle_gamma   90.00
#
_symmetry.space_group_name_H-M   'P 1'
#
loop_
_entity.id
_entity.type
_entity.pdbx_description
1 polymer ?
#
loop_
_entity_poly.entity_id
_entity_poly.type
_entity_poly.pdbx_seq_one_letter_code
_entity_poly.pdbx_strand_id
1 'polypeptide(L)'
;MALNCEESLFDLDIKGGGKVVVLNIKNLLLVDEVGLRSDLASLDGSAMCYLGFLCDSTLQVTYIVMGSGRDQVIGAEGKRVLEVTVKVGNLFVMPRFFVVSKVDDPDGMDWFPIITTPNPIFTHLAGRTSVWKALSPEVFQAAFNVPAEVEQQFSWVKCFR
;
A
#
# COMPACT_ATOMS: atom_id res chain seq x y z
N MET A 1 -26.69 -8.04 -0.63
CA MET A 1 -25.95 -7.96 -1.90
C MET A 1 -24.49 -8.27 -1.59
N ALA A 2 -23.79 -9.04 -2.42
CA ALA A 2 -22.37 -9.37 -2.25
C ALA A 2 -21.63 -9.06 -3.55
N LEU A 3 -20.35 -8.68 -3.45
CA LEU A 3 -19.47 -8.41 -4.58
C LEU A 3 -18.29 -9.37 -4.52
N ASN A 4 -18.01 -10.08 -5.63
CA ASN A 4 -16.86 -10.97 -5.73
C ASN A 4 -15.64 -10.19 -6.22
N CYS A 5 -14.63 -10.04 -5.35
CA CYS A 5 -13.40 -9.32 -5.69
C CYS A 5 -12.53 -10.09 -6.69
N GLU A 6 -12.56 -11.43 -6.66
CA GLU A 6 -11.71 -12.27 -7.51
C GLU A 6 -12.13 -12.24 -8.99
N GLU A 7 -13.40 -11.93 -9.25
CA GLU A 7 -13.98 -11.86 -10.59
C GLU A 7 -14.22 -10.41 -11.06
N SER A 8 -13.92 -9.42 -10.21
CA SER A 8 -14.12 -8.01 -10.53
C SER A 8 -13.04 -7.45 -11.44
N LEU A 9 -13.36 -6.38 -12.17
CA LEU A 9 -12.35 -5.61 -12.91
C LEU A 9 -11.38 -4.93 -11.94
N PHE A 10 -10.10 -4.93 -12.28
CA PHE A 10 -9.08 -4.27 -11.49
C PHE A 10 -9.17 -2.75 -11.63
N ASP A 11 -9.18 -2.04 -10.50
CA ASP A 11 -9.04 -0.59 -10.46
C ASP A 11 -7.59 -0.15 -10.74
N LEU A 12 -6.63 -1.00 -10.36
CA LEU A 12 -5.22 -0.85 -10.68
C LEU A 12 -4.66 -2.20 -11.15
N ASP A 13 -3.98 -2.21 -12.30
CA ASP A 13 -3.25 -3.37 -12.82
C ASP A 13 -1.90 -2.89 -13.34
N ILE A 14 -0.83 -3.34 -12.67
CA ILE A 14 0.53 -2.96 -13.00
C ILE A 14 1.30 -4.22 -13.31
N LYS A 15 1.60 -4.38 -14.60
CA LYS A 15 2.26 -5.56 -15.16
C LYS A 15 3.57 -5.89 -14.45
N GLY A 16 3.66 -7.09 -13.87
CA GLY A 16 4.85 -7.58 -13.16
C GLY A 16 5.03 -6.90 -11.81
N GLY A 17 3.92 -6.54 -11.17
CA GLY A 17 3.90 -5.72 -9.98
C GLY A 17 2.76 -6.09 -9.07
N GLY A 18 1.53 -6.01 -9.58
CA GLY A 18 0.36 -6.36 -8.79
C GLY A 18 -0.93 -5.71 -9.27
N LYS A 19 -2.00 -6.05 -8.58
CA LYS A 19 -3.37 -5.69 -8.94
C LYS A 19 -4.16 -5.28 -7.71
N VAL A 20 -5.12 -4.38 -7.88
CA VAL A 20 -6.01 -3.94 -6.80
C VAL A 20 -7.44 -3.86 -7.31
N VAL A 21 -8.36 -4.44 -6.54
CA VAL A 21 -9.81 -4.24 -6.64
C VAL A 21 -10.25 -3.45 -5.42
N VAL A 22 -10.87 -2.30 -5.63
CA VAL A 22 -11.29 -1.38 -4.58
C VAL A 22 -12.77 -1.60 -4.27
N LEU A 23 -13.13 -1.91 -3.02
CA LEU A 23 -14.53 -1.90 -2.59
C LEU A 23 -14.90 -0.51 -2.11
N ASN A 24 -15.84 0.12 -2.80
CA ASN A 24 -16.28 1.48 -2.49
C ASN A 24 -17.79 1.62 -2.70
N ILE A 25 -18.32 2.78 -2.34
CA ILE A 25 -19.78 3.06 -2.37
C ILE A 25 -20.37 2.87 -3.78
N LYS A 26 -19.57 3.02 -4.85
CA LYS A 26 -20.05 2.87 -6.24
C LYS A 26 -20.33 1.43 -6.62
N ASN A 27 -19.57 0.47 -6.09
CA ASN A 27 -19.72 -0.96 -6.43
C ASN A 27 -20.38 -1.78 -5.31
N LEU A 28 -20.37 -1.28 -4.07
CA LEU A 28 -21.04 -1.89 -2.94
C LEU A 28 -21.53 -0.83 -1.95
N LEU A 29 -22.82 -0.47 -2.00
CA LEU A 29 -23.44 0.55 -1.13
C LEU A 29 -23.25 0.28 0.37
N LEU A 30 -23.13 -0.99 0.76
CA LEU A 30 -22.88 -1.42 2.14
C LEU A 30 -21.61 -0.79 2.75
N VAL A 31 -20.64 -0.40 1.92
CA VAL A 31 -19.42 0.31 2.37
C VAL A 31 -19.77 1.60 3.11
N ASP A 32 -20.78 2.35 2.65
CA ASP A 32 -21.24 3.57 3.31
C ASP A 32 -22.05 3.25 4.58
N GLU A 33 -22.94 2.27 4.50
CA GLU A 33 -23.83 1.87 5.61
C GLU A 33 -23.04 1.36 6.83
N VAL A 34 -21.99 0.58 6.59
CA VAL A 34 -21.14 0.02 7.66
C VAL A 34 -20.00 0.96 8.02
N GLY A 35 -19.71 1.96 7.17
CA GLY A 35 -18.62 2.91 7.37
C GLY A 35 -17.23 2.27 7.24
N LEU A 36 -17.11 1.16 6.51
CA LEU A 36 -15.86 0.42 6.32
C LEU A 36 -15.55 0.27 4.83
N ARG A 37 -14.31 0.54 4.46
CA ARG A 37 -13.77 0.20 3.14
C ARG A 37 -12.90 -1.03 3.22
N SER A 38 -12.85 -1.78 2.13
CA SER A 38 -11.80 -2.78 1.94
C SER A 38 -11.38 -2.84 0.49
N ASP A 39 -10.23 -3.44 0.24
CA ASP A 39 -9.69 -3.66 -1.10
C ASP A 39 -9.20 -5.12 -1.20
N LEU A 40 -9.17 -5.73 -2.38
CA LEU A 40 -8.37 -6.94 -2.60
C LEU A 40 -7.12 -6.52 -3.35
N ALA A 41 -5.97 -6.68 -2.72
CA ALA A 41 -4.69 -6.34 -3.31
C ALA A 41 -3.82 -7.58 -3.47
N SER A 42 -3.18 -7.69 -4.62
CA SER A 42 -2.35 -8.80 -5.05
C SER A 42 -1.00 -8.28 -5.52
N LEU A 43 0.08 -8.95 -5.13
CA LEU A 43 1.41 -8.75 -5.73
C LEU A 43 1.76 -9.92 -6.64
N ASP A 44 2.37 -9.61 -7.77
CA ASP A 44 3.00 -10.60 -8.63
C ASP A 44 4.33 -11.03 -7.99
N GLY A 45 4.65 -12.33 -8.01
CA GLY A 45 5.79 -12.87 -7.28
C GLY A 45 7.12 -12.10 -7.39
N SER A 46 7.74 -11.85 -6.23
CA SER A 46 8.91 -11.00 -5.99
C SER A 46 8.70 -9.49 -6.19
N ALA A 47 7.47 -9.01 -6.35
CA ALA A 47 7.15 -7.59 -6.36
C ALA A 47 7.07 -6.98 -4.95
N MET A 48 7.13 -5.66 -4.92
CA MET A 48 6.97 -4.87 -3.70
C MET A 48 5.76 -3.96 -3.80
N CYS A 49 4.91 -3.99 -2.77
CA CYS A 49 4.00 -2.88 -2.48
C CYS A 49 4.79 -1.79 -1.73
N TYR A 50 4.91 -0.64 -2.38
CA TYR A 50 5.76 0.46 -1.95
C TYR A 50 5.27 1.14 -0.66
N LEU A 51 6.14 1.99 -0.09
CA LEU A 51 5.89 2.68 1.17
C LEU A 51 4.67 3.63 1.08
N GLY A 52 3.68 3.39 1.93
CA GLY A 52 2.58 4.31 2.14
C GLY A 52 2.00 4.22 3.54
N PHE A 53 1.15 5.18 3.88
CA PHE A 53 0.49 5.27 5.17
C PHE A 53 -0.88 5.92 5.05
N LEU A 54 -1.74 5.63 6.03
CA LEU A 54 -3.02 6.30 6.19
C LEU A 54 -2.82 7.61 6.97
N CYS A 55 -3.30 8.71 6.40
CA CYS A 55 -3.10 10.07 6.92
C CYS A 55 -4.24 10.59 7.78
N ASP A 56 -5.39 9.92 7.77
CA ASP A 56 -6.60 10.34 8.47
C ASP A 56 -6.71 9.67 9.85
N SER A 57 -7.92 9.62 10.43
CA SER A 57 -8.20 8.97 11.71
C SER A 57 -8.43 7.46 11.62
N THR A 58 -8.04 6.81 10.51
CA THR A 58 -8.44 5.42 10.23
C THR A 58 -7.47 4.38 10.73
N LEU A 59 -8.00 3.26 11.17
CA LEU A 59 -7.21 2.06 11.40
C LEU A 59 -7.39 1.13 10.20
N GLN A 60 -6.32 0.42 9.86
CA GLN A 60 -6.37 -0.64 8.86
C GLN A 60 -6.02 -1.97 9.52
N VAL A 61 -6.92 -2.94 9.38
CA VAL A 61 -6.68 -4.33 9.75
C VAL A 61 -6.40 -5.10 8.47
N THR A 62 -5.19 -5.62 8.31
CA THR A 62 -4.79 -6.37 7.10
C THR A 62 -4.82 -7.85 7.39
N TYR A 63 -5.53 -8.60 6.55
CA TYR A 63 -5.56 -10.07 6.57
C TYR A 63 -4.90 -10.62 5.30
N ILE A 64 -3.99 -11.59 5.45
CA ILE A 64 -3.36 -12.26 4.31
C ILE A 64 -4.25 -13.41 3.83
N VAL A 65 -4.69 -13.32 2.58
CA VAL A 65 -5.64 -14.24 1.95
C VAL A 65 -4.91 -15.37 1.25
N MET A 66 -3.83 -15.06 0.53
CA MET A 66 -3.05 -16.01 -0.26
C MET A 66 -1.55 -15.71 -0.16
N GLY A 67 -0.74 -16.74 -0.34
CA GLY A 67 0.71 -16.62 -0.42
C GLY A 67 1.39 -16.19 0.88
N SER A 68 2.57 -15.61 0.72
CA SER A 68 3.41 -15.13 1.82
C SER A 68 4.34 -14.02 1.36
N GLY A 69 4.89 -13.32 2.34
CA GLY A 69 5.82 -12.23 2.08
C GLY A 69 6.38 -11.66 3.37
N ARG A 70 7.06 -10.53 3.24
CA ARG A 70 7.65 -9.78 4.34
C ARG A 70 6.98 -8.43 4.45
N ASP A 71 6.45 -8.16 5.64
CA ASP A 71 5.91 -6.87 6.01
C ASP A 71 6.87 -6.13 6.93
N GLN A 72 7.14 -4.88 6.60
CA GLN A 72 7.93 -3.95 7.42
C GLN A 72 7.09 -2.73 7.76
N VAL A 73 7.11 -2.36 9.04
CA VAL A 73 6.37 -1.22 9.57
C VAL A 73 7.32 -0.27 10.27
N ILE A 74 7.29 0.99 9.82
CA ILE A 74 8.05 2.09 10.39
C ILE A 74 7.09 2.99 11.15
N GLY A 75 7.36 3.19 12.45
CA GLY A 75 6.59 4.10 13.29
C GLY A 75 6.90 5.56 12.99
N ALA A 76 6.09 6.47 13.52
CA ALA A 76 6.23 7.92 13.30
C ALA A 76 7.59 8.51 13.74
N GLU A 77 8.31 7.85 14.65
CA GLU A 77 9.68 8.22 15.05
C GLU A 77 10.76 7.80 14.03
N GLY A 78 10.39 7.21 12.89
CA GLY A 78 11.33 6.67 11.90
C GLY A 78 11.99 5.34 12.33
N LYS A 79 11.53 4.72 13.43
CA LYS A 79 12.02 3.43 13.89
C LYS A 79 11.19 2.29 13.29
N ARG A 80 11.87 1.22 12.89
CA ARG A 80 11.21 -0.03 12.51
C ARG A 80 10.61 -0.70 13.74
N VAL A 81 9.29 -0.74 13.80
CA VAL A 81 8.53 -1.29 14.94
C VAL A 81 8.07 -2.72 14.70
N LEU A 82 8.00 -3.14 13.43
CA LEU A 82 7.66 -4.50 13.04
C LEU A 82 8.45 -4.88 11.78
N GLU A 83 9.00 -6.09 11.79
CA GLU A 83 9.43 -6.80 10.60
C GLU A 83 9.04 -8.26 10.79
N VAL A 84 8.20 -8.78 9.90
CA VAL A 84 7.64 -10.12 10.06
C VAL A 84 7.40 -10.76 8.70
N THR A 85 7.64 -12.06 8.61
CA THR A 85 7.14 -12.86 7.50
C THR A 85 5.68 -13.18 7.74
N VAL A 86 4.83 -12.71 6.83
CA VAL A 86 3.39 -12.95 6.86
C VAL A 86 3.04 -14.06 5.88
N LYS A 87 2.00 -14.83 6.21
CA LYS A 87 1.44 -15.88 5.37
C LYS A 87 -0.07 -15.94 5.54
N VAL A 88 -0.73 -16.71 4.68
CA VAL A 88 -2.17 -16.99 4.77
C VAL A 88 -2.64 -17.21 6.20
N GLY A 89 -3.70 -16.50 6.58
CA GLY A 89 -4.29 -16.56 7.91
C GLY A 89 -3.68 -15.58 8.91
N ASN A 90 -2.58 -14.89 8.59
CA ASN A 90 -2.07 -13.82 9.43
C ASN A 90 -2.94 -12.57 9.33
N LEU A 91 -3.12 -11.92 10.48
CA LEU A 91 -3.87 -10.68 10.63
C LEU A 91 -3.06 -9.72 11.49
N PHE A 92 -2.95 -8.47 11.06
CA PHE A 92 -2.26 -7.43 11.80
C PHE A 92 -2.91 -6.06 11.61
N VAL A 93 -2.70 -5.18 12.59
CA VAL A 93 -3.25 -3.82 12.59
C VAL A 93 -2.15 -2.83 12.24
N MET A 94 -2.40 -2.00 11.24
CA MET A 94 -1.54 -0.90 10.83
C MET A 94 -2.05 0.39 11.50
N PRO A 95 -1.27 0.97 12.42
CA PRO A 95 -1.63 2.25 13.03
C PRO A 95 -1.52 3.40 12.03
N ARG A 96 -2.18 4.49 12.37
CA ARG A 96 -2.13 5.76 11.63
C ARG A 96 -0.73 6.31 11.58
N PHE A 97 -0.35 6.90 10.45
CA PHE A 97 0.99 7.44 10.20
C PHE A 97 2.14 6.43 10.25
N PHE A 98 1.84 5.12 10.35
CA PHE A 98 2.87 4.11 10.27
C PHE A 98 3.04 3.73 8.82
N VAL A 99 4.29 3.77 8.37
CA VAL A 99 4.62 3.49 6.98
C VAL A 99 4.82 2.00 6.83
N VAL A 100 4.19 1.42 5.81
CA VAL A 100 4.21 -0.01 5.57
C VAL A 100 4.87 -0.28 4.23
N SER A 101 5.74 -1.28 4.19
CA SER A 101 6.24 -1.88 2.96
C SER A 101 5.96 -3.38 2.99
N LYS A 102 5.55 -3.91 1.84
CA LYS A 102 5.33 -5.35 1.66
C LYS A 102 6.16 -5.84 0.49
N VAL A 103 6.89 -6.92 0.67
CA VAL A 103 7.58 -7.63 -0.41
C VAL A 103 7.02 -9.04 -0.41
N ASP A 104 6.48 -9.49 -1.52
CA ASP A 104 5.98 -10.87 -1.59
C ASP A 104 7.12 -11.87 -1.82
N ASP A 105 6.82 -13.13 -1.53
CA ASP A 105 7.65 -14.24 -1.94
C ASP A 105 7.42 -14.56 -3.43
N PRO A 106 8.26 -15.40 -4.08
CA PRO A 106 8.13 -15.71 -5.51
C PRO A 106 6.78 -16.28 -5.95
N ASP A 107 5.99 -16.83 -5.04
CA ASP A 107 4.67 -17.40 -5.31
C ASP A 107 3.54 -16.36 -5.26
N GLY A 108 3.84 -15.09 -4.98
CA GLY A 108 2.87 -14.01 -4.87
C GLY A 108 2.28 -13.85 -3.46
N MET A 109 1.55 -12.76 -3.25
CA MET A 109 0.82 -12.53 -2.00
C MET A 109 -0.44 -11.69 -2.23
N ASP A 110 -1.56 -12.15 -1.67
CA ASP A 110 -2.83 -11.40 -1.64
C ASP A 110 -3.20 -11.02 -0.22
N TRP A 111 -3.72 -9.81 -0.05
CA TRP A 111 -4.25 -9.35 1.23
C TRP A 111 -5.53 -8.54 1.07
N PHE A 112 -6.28 -8.53 2.15
CA PHE A 112 -7.55 -7.83 2.27
C PHE A 112 -7.49 -6.88 3.47
N PRO A 113 -7.32 -5.55 3.25
CA PRO A 113 -7.26 -4.57 4.31
C PRO A 113 -8.66 -4.00 4.61
N ILE A 114 -9.14 -4.20 5.83
CA ILE A 114 -10.37 -3.58 6.33
C ILE A 114 -10.00 -2.24 6.96
N ILE A 115 -10.53 -1.16 6.41
CA ILE A 115 -10.22 0.21 6.80
C ILE A 115 -11.46 0.84 7.44
N THR A 116 -11.28 1.50 8.59
CA THR A 116 -12.38 2.03 9.41
C THR A 116 -12.98 3.35 8.90
N THR A 117 -13.04 3.52 7.58
CA THR A 117 -13.76 4.61 6.90
C THR A 117 -14.11 4.14 5.49
N PRO A 118 -15.21 4.60 4.89
CA PRO A 118 -15.49 4.35 3.47
C PRO A 118 -14.54 5.12 2.52
N ASN A 119 -13.95 6.23 2.98
CA ASN A 119 -13.15 7.14 2.16
C ASN A 119 -11.76 7.42 2.76
N PRO A 120 -10.84 6.43 2.73
CA PRO A 120 -9.52 6.56 3.33
C PRO A 120 -8.61 7.48 2.54
N ILE A 121 -7.82 8.29 3.24
CA ILE A 121 -6.77 9.11 2.66
C ILE A 121 -5.44 8.38 2.78
N PHE A 122 -5.06 7.68 1.72
CA PHE A 122 -3.78 6.98 1.62
C PHE A 122 -2.73 7.86 0.95
N THR A 123 -1.55 7.96 1.55
CA THR A 123 -0.42 8.71 0.99
C THR A 123 0.72 7.77 0.62
N HIS A 124 1.18 7.94 -0.62
CA HIS A 124 2.27 7.18 -1.22
C HIS A 124 3.58 7.95 -1.06
N LEU A 125 4.63 7.33 -0.51
CA LEU A 125 5.94 7.96 -0.39
C LEU A 125 6.74 7.89 -1.69
N ALA A 126 6.66 6.76 -2.41
CA ALA A 126 7.35 6.54 -3.68
C ALA A 126 6.36 6.26 -4.83
N GLY A 127 6.75 6.58 -6.07
CA GLY A 127 5.96 6.31 -7.28
C GLY A 127 5.45 7.56 -8.00
N ARG A 128 4.60 7.36 -9.02
CA ARG A 128 4.17 8.43 -9.94
C ARG A 128 3.37 9.55 -9.26
N THR A 129 2.57 9.21 -8.26
CA THR A 129 1.67 10.13 -7.52
C THR A 129 2.15 10.35 -6.08
N SER A 130 3.46 10.23 -5.84
CA SER A 130 4.02 10.17 -4.50
C SER A 130 4.51 11.50 -3.95
N VAL A 131 4.65 11.56 -2.62
CA VAL A 131 5.17 12.73 -1.90
C VAL A 131 6.57 13.09 -2.37
N TRP A 132 7.47 12.12 -2.53
CA TRP A 132 8.84 12.39 -2.96
C TRP A 132 8.90 12.99 -4.36
N LYS A 133 8.02 12.55 -5.27
CA LYS A 133 7.91 13.12 -6.62
C LYS A 133 7.23 14.48 -6.66
N ALA A 134 6.45 14.82 -5.63
CA ALA A 134 5.79 16.12 -5.52
C ALA A 134 6.70 17.23 -4.95
N LEU A 135 7.86 16.87 -4.36
CA LEU A 135 8.85 17.84 -3.91
C LEU A 135 9.54 18.51 -5.10
N SER A 136 9.95 19.78 -4.94
CA SER A 136 10.82 20.41 -5.93
C SER A 136 12.22 19.77 -5.86
N PRO A 137 12.98 19.74 -6.97
CA PRO A 137 14.34 19.19 -6.98
C PRO A 137 15.24 19.81 -5.90
N GLU A 138 15.12 21.11 -5.67
CA GLU A 138 15.93 21.85 -4.68
C GLU A 138 15.58 21.41 -3.25
N VAL A 139 14.30 21.22 -2.95
CA VAL A 139 13.84 20.73 -1.64
C VAL A 139 14.31 19.29 -1.42
N PHE A 140 14.23 18.44 -2.44
CA PHE A 140 14.68 17.05 -2.34
C PHE A 140 16.20 16.98 -2.09
N GLN A 141 17.00 17.71 -2.89
CA GLN A 141 18.45 17.77 -2.75
C GLN A 141 18.87 18.28 -1.37
N ALA A 142 18.23 19.34 -0.87
CA ALA A 142 18.51 19.90 0.44
C ALA A 142 18.09 18.96 1.59
N ALA A 143 16.91 18.35 1.51
CA ALA A 143 16.37 17.49 2.56
C ALA A 143 17.16 16.18 2.72
N PHE A 144 17.59 15.57 1.61
CA PHE A 144 18.33 14.32 1.62
C PHE A 144 19.85 14.50 1.53
N ASN A 145 20.33 15.74 1.36
CA ASN A 145 21.74 16.07 1.15
C ASN A 145 22.36 15.24 0.00
N VAL A 146 21.71 15.28 -1.17
CA VAL A 146 22.11 14.53 -2.36
C VAL A 146 22.33 15.46 -3.56
N PRO A 147 23.21 15.09 -4.50
CA PRO A 147 23.40 15.88 -5.72
C PRO A 147 22.23 15.69 -6.70
N ALA A 148 22.13 16.59 -7.68
CA ALA A 148 21.04 16.62 -8.65
C ALA A 148 20.91 15.31 -9.47
N GLU A 149 22.02 14.63 -9.74
CA GLU A 149 22.00 13.36 -10.48
C GLU A 149 21.23 12.27 -9.71
N VAL A 150 21.32 12.25 -8.37
CA VAL A 150 20.61 11.28 -7.52
C VAL A 150 19.13 11.62 -7.43
N GLU A 151 18.79 12.90 -7.29
CA GLU A 151 17.39 13.36 -7.33
C GLU A 151 16.71 12.96 -8.64
N GLN A 152 17.38 13.17 -9.78
CA GLN A 152 16.85 12.77 -11.07
C GLN A 152 16.60 11.26 -11.13
N GLN A 153 17.55 10.43 -10.72
CA GLN A 153 17.37 8.97 -10.68
C GLN A 153 16.14 8.57 -9.86
N PHE A 154 15.92 9.23 -8.73
CA PHE A 154 14.81 8.94 -7.83
C PHE A 154 13.45 9.32 -8.42
N SER A 155 13.37 10.44 -9.14
CA SER A 155 12.15 10.92 -9.83
C SER A 155 11.63 9.96 -10.91
N TRP A 156 12.51 9.08 -11.43
CA TRP A 156 12.24 8.09 -12.48
C TRP A 156 11.96 6.67 -11.96
N VAL A 157 12.09 6.41 -10.65
CA VAL A 157 11.80 5.08 -10.09
C VAL A 157 10.33 4.73 -10.30
N LYS A 158 10.08 3.65 -11.04
CA LYS A 158 8.76 3.04 -11.21
C LYS A 158 8.54 2.03 -10.08
N CYS A 159 7.49 2.23 -9.29
CA CYS A 159 7.26 1.50 -8.03
C CYS A 159 6.62 0.11 -8.15
N PHE A 160 6.91 -0.60 -9.23
CA PHE A 160 6.50 -2.00 -9.42
C PHE A 160 7.57 -2.65 -10.27
N ARG A 161 8.50 -3.35 -9.63
CA ARG A 161 9.55 -4.10 -10.28
C ARG A 161 9.87 -5.32 -9.44
#